data_AF-A0A7V9QCE4-F1
#
_entry.id   AF-A0A7V9QCE4-F1
#
_cell.length_a   1.000
_cell.length_b   1.000
_cell.length_c   1.000
_cell.angle_alpha   90.00
_cell.angle_beta   90.00
_cell.angle_gamma   90.00
#
_symmetry.space_group_name_H-M   'P 1'
#
loop_
_entity.id
_entity.type
_entity.pdbx_description
1 polymer ?
#
loop_
_entity_poly.entity_id
_entity_poly.type
_entity_poly.pdbx_seq_one_letter_code
_entity_poly.pdbx_strand_id
1 'polypeptide(L)'
;MFSSAFRALIGLAVTAVVMIPASISAQQADREATGIWIAGADGQLRSVQPVHTSMRATYSPTRPATASSVRVVFAVENYARSATGAVAAGELAVARVAAALASSGVSAADITTEAPFVQARQERRLLAASWEPRRVHGYEAAHLVTVMVTRPGMVGHLIDQAVGAGATRVMVVEAVGTGGI
;
A
#
# COMPACT_ATOMS: atom_id res chain seq x y z
N MET A 1 57.09 24.24 -42.64
CA MET A 1 57.42 25.00 -43.85
C MET A 1 56.39 24.68 -44.92
N PHE A 2 55.97 25.69 -45.68
CA PHE A 2 54.84 25.81 -46.63
C PHE A 2 53.45 25.96 -45.99
N SER A 3 52.81 27.14 -45.89
CA SER A 3 52.58 28.30 -46.80
C SER A 3 51.25 28.20 -47.57
N SER A 4 50.22 28.81 -46.96
CA SER A 4 49.27 29.81 -47.50
C SER A 4 48.56 29.70 -48.86
N ALA A 5 47.33 30.27 -48.81
CA ALA A 5 46.56 30.94 -49.87
C ALA A 5 45.59 30.04 -50.68
N PHE A 6 44.40 30.44 -51.15
CA PHE A 6 43.64 31.69 -51.17
C PHE A 6 42.21 31.41 -51.73
N ARG A 7 41.20 32.17 -51.25
CA ARG A 7 39.96 32.68 -51.90
C ARG A 7 39.08 31.83 -52.86
N ALA A 8 37.75 31.87 -52.62
CA ALA A 8 36.69 32.58 -53.40
C ALA A 8 35.32 31.86 -53.18
N LEU A 9 34.30 32.44 -52.53
CA LEU A 9 33.29 33.41 -52.98
C LEU A 9 32.26 32.82 -53.97
N ILE A 10 30.98 32.82 -53.58
CA ILE A 10 29.66 32.78 -54.29
C ILE A 10 28.66 32.23 -53.25
N GLY A 11 27.56 32.86 -52.80
CA GLY A 11 26.71 33.87 -53.41
C GLY A 11 25.38 33.23 -53.84
N LEU A 12 24.40 33.09 -52.95
CA LEU A 12 22.99 32.87 -53.34
C LEU A 12 22.04 33.16 -52.17
N ALA A 13 21.36 34.29 -52.27
CA ALA A 13 20.18 34.63 -51.47
C ALA A 13 18.95 33.99 -52.13
N VAL A 14 18.24 33.14 -51.40
CA VAL A 14 16.97 32.55 -51.85
C VAL A 14 15.84 33.27 -51.13
N THR A 15 15.18 34.19 -51.84
CA THR A 15 13.94 34.84 -51.40
C THR A 15 12.79 33.87 -51.67
N ALA A 16 12.34 33.13 -50.65
CA ALA A 16 11.15 32.29 -50.76
C ALA A 16 9.89 33.16 -50.60
N VAL A 17 9.22 33.45 -51.71
CA VAL A 17 7.85 33.98 -51.72
C VAL A 17 6.92 32.83 -51.35
N VAL A 18 6.51 32.76 -50.08
CA VAL A 18 5.49 31.81 -49.64
C VAL A 18 4.13 32.37 -50.06
N MET A 19 3.60 31.81 -51.14
CA MET A 19 2.17 31.89 -51.47
C MET A 19 1.38 31.28 -50.31
N ILE A 20 0.62 32.09 -49.59
CA ILE A 20 -0.37 31.62 -48.61
C ILE A 20 -1.60 31.18 -49.42
N PRO A 21 -1.95 29.88 -49.45
CA PRO A 21 -3.18 29.44 -50.10
C PRO A 21 -4.40 29.94 -49.32
N ALA A 22 -5.41 30.41 -50.06
CA ALA A 22 -6.68 30.94 -49.56
C ALA A 22 -7.62 29.86 -48.98
N SER A 23 -7.08 28.92 -48.18
CA SER A 23 -7.83 27.81 -47.57
C SER A 23 -8.15 28.02 -46.08
N ILE A 24 -7.79 29.17 -45.50
CA ILE A 24 -8.04 29.46 -44.07
C ILE A 24 -9.52 29.82 -43.80
N SER A 25 -10.28 30.25 -44.81
CA SER A 25 -11.65 30.77 -44.60
C SER A 25 -12.73 29.70 -44.43
N ALA A 26 -12.48 28.43 -44.78
CA ALA A 26 -13.48 27.35 -44.64
C ALA A 26 -13.38 26.60 -43.30
N GLN A 27 -12.20 26.57 -42.67
CA GLN A 27 -11.98 25.81 -41.43
C GLN A 27 -12.41 26.56 -40.16
N GLN A 28 -12.76 27.85 -40.30
CA GLN A 28 -13.20 28.70 -39.20
C GLN A 28 -14.72 28.63 -38.97
N ALA A 29 -15.50 28.27 -39.99
CA ALA A 29 -16.95 28.05 -39.85
C ALA A 29 -17.29 26.73 -39.13
N ASP A 30 -16.40 25.73 -39.16
CA ASP A 30 -16.66 24.41 -38.59
C ASP A 30 -16.27 24.30 -37.10
N ARG A 31 -15.50 25.27 -36.58
CA ARG A 31 -15.13 25.32 -35.16
C ARG A 31 -16.21 25.90 -34.25
N GLU A 32 -17.20 26.59 -34.81
CA GLU A 32 -18.35 27.08 -34.02
C GLU A 32 -19.40 25.98 -33.76
N ALA A 33 -19.30 24.81 -34.42
CA ALA A 33 -20.26 23.72 -34.28
C ALA A 33 -19.93 22.70 -33.16
N THR A 34 -18.78 22.82 -32.48
CA THR A 34 -18.34 21.84 -31.44
C THR A 34 -18.50 22.36 -29.99
N GLY A 35 -19.51 23.19 -29.76
CA GLY A 35 -19.93 23.57 -28.41
C GLY A 35 -20.83 22.51 -27.76
N ILE A 36 -20.80 22.38 -26.43
CA ILE A 36 -21.80 21.61 -25.70
C ILE A 36 -23.11 22.41 -25.72
N TRP A 37 -24.12 21.87 -26.40
CA TRP A 37 -25.45 22.45 -26.46
C TRP A 37 -26.34 21.80 -25.41
N ILE A 38 -27.02 22.63 -24.62
CA ILE A 38 -28.02 22.15 -23.67
C ILE A 38 -29.40 22.64 -24.13
N ALA A 39 -30.36 21.74 -24.23
CA ALA A 39 -31.75 22.09 -24.47
C ALA A 39 -32.37 22.65 -23.17
N GLY A 40 -32.89 23.88 -23.26
CA GLY A 40 -33.69 24.46 -22.18
C GLY A 40 -35.07 23.82 -22.09
N ALA A 41 -35.77 24.04 -20.96
CA ALA A 41 -37.14 23.59 -20.76
C ALA A 41 -38.15 24.23 -21.74
N ASP A 42 -37.75 25.32 -22.41
CA ASP A 42 -38.44 26.00 -23.50
C ASP A 42 -38.19 25.36 -24.88
N GLY A 43 -37.39 24.29 -24.94
CA GLY A 43 -37.05 23.58 -26.18
C GLY A 43 -35.99 24.28 -27.03
N GLN A 44 -35.43 25.41 -26.58
CA GLN A 44 -34.38 26.13 -27.30
C GLN A 44 -33.00 25.60 -26.92
N LEU A 45 -32.14 25.38 -27.92
CA LEU A 45 -30.74 24.99 -27.70
C LEU A 45 -29.92 26.23 -27.34
N ARG A 46 -29.16 26.17 -26.24
CA ARG A 46 -28.24 27.24 -25.84
C ARG A 46 -26.84 26.66 -25.72
N SER A 47 -25.86 27.39 -26.27
CA SER A 47 -24.45 27.04 -26.14
C SER A 47 -23.96 27.43 -24.74
N VAL A 48 -23.36 26.47 -24.03
CA VAL A 48 -22.75 26.73 -22.73
C VAL A 48 -21.25 26.90 -22.94
N GLN A 49 -20.72 28.09 -22.61
CA GLN A 49 -19.27 28.31 -22.64
C GLN A 49 -18.61 27.38 -21.61
N PRO A 50 -17.57 26.63 -21.98
CA PRO A 50 -16.86 25.78 -21.04
C PRO A 50 -16.21 26.64 -19.96
N VAL A 51 -16.61 26.44 -18.71
CA VAL A 51 -16.00 27.11 -17.56
C VAL A 51 -14.64 26.47 -17.34
N HIS A 52 -13.56 27.17 -17.71
CA HIS A 52 -12.20 26.73 -17.43
C HIS A 52 -11.92 26.79 -15.93
N THR A 53 -12.19 25.69 -15.22
CA THR A 53 -11.79 25.55 -13.82
C THR A 53 -10.34 25.06 -13.79
N SER A 54 -9.39 25.97 -13.60
CA SER A 54 -7.99 25.57 -13.38
C SER A 54 -7.82 25.06 -11.94
N MET A 55 -7.69 23.75 -11.79
CA MET A 55 -7.45 23.12 -10.49
C MET A 55 -5.94 23.14 -10.21
N ARG A 56 -5.50 24.02 -9.31
CA ARG A 56 -4.09 24.07 -8.87
C ARG A 56 -3.87 23.08 -7.73
N ALA A 57 -3.44 21.86 -8.07
CA ALA A 57 -3.02 20.88 -7.07
C ALA A 57 -1.66 21.31 -6.48
N THR A 58 -1.65 21.67 -5.20
CA THR A 58 -0.39 21.92 -4.48
C THR A 58 0.08 20.58 -3.93
N TYR A 59 1.01 19.93 -4.63
CA TYR A 59 1.66 18.71 -4.16
C TYR A 59 2.73 19.11 -3.12
N SER A 60 2.46 18.81 -1.85
CA SER A 60 3.48 18.92 -0.80
C SER A 60 4.08 17.52 -0.60
N PRO A 61 5.30 17.23 -1.11
CA PRO A 61 5.93 15.95 -0.86
C PRO A 61 6.23 15.84 0.64
N THR A 62 5.43 15.06 1.35
CA THR A 62 5.77 14.63 2.70
C THR A 62 6.92 13.66 2.56
N ARG A 63 8.15 14.09 2.85
CA ARG A 63 9.31 13.20 2.88
C ARG A 63 9.03 12.14 3.95
N PRO A 64 8.98 10.84 3.60
CA PRO A 64 8.73 9.82 4.61
C PRO A 64 9.87 9.90 5.64
N ALA A 65 9.52 10.16 6.90
CA ALA A 65 10.46 9.98 7.99
C ALA A 65 10.89 8.52 7.94
N THR A 66 12.19 8.26 7.70
CA THR A 66 12.73 6.91 7.73
C THR A 66 12.59 6.40 9.16
N ALA A 67 11.60 5.54 9.40
CA ALA A 67 11.42 4.89 10.69
C ALA A 67 12.71 4.18 11.07
N SER A 68 13.28 4.51 12.24
CA SER A 68 14.50 3.87 12.74
C SER A 68 14.24 2.46 13.25
N SER A 69 12.99 2.18 13.61
CA SER A 69 12.55 0.84 14.01
C SER A 69 11.08 0.62 13.70
N VAL A 70 10.71 -0.65 13.59
CA VAL A 70 9.33 -1.11 13.36
C VAL A 70 8.97 -2.11 14.44
N ARG A 71 7.84 -1.90 15.11
CA ARG A 71 7.25 -2.90 16.00
C ARG A 71 6.37 -3.83 15.17
N VAL A 72 6.63 -5.13 15.26
CA VAL A 72 5.81 -6.17 14.63
C VAL A 72 5.20 -7.05 15.72
N VAL A 73 3.88 -7.26 15.67
CA VAL A 73 3.17 -8.13 16.62
C VAL A 73 2.60 -9.34 15.89
N PHE A 74 3.02 -10.53 16.31
CA PHE A 74 2.53 -11.81 15.82
C PHE A 74 1.58 -12.42 16.85
N ALA A 75 0.49 -13.03 16.39
CA ALA A 75 -0.34 -13.90 17.20
C ALA A 75 -0.09 -15.37 16.86
N VAL A 76 -0.01 -16.18 17.89
CA VAL A 76 0.09 -17.65 17.81
C VAL A 76 -1.15 -18.22 18.48
N GLU A 77 -2.12 -18.62 17.67
CA GLU A 77 -3.38 -19.18 18.12
C GLU A 77 -3.36 -20.71 18.04
N ASN A 78 -3.76 -21.38 19.12
CA ASN A 78 -3.88 -22.84 19.15
C ASN A 78 -5.21 -23.25 19.76
N TYR A 79 -5.79 -24.32 19.21
CA TYR A 79 -7.02 -24.90 19.69
C TYR A 79 -6.78 -26.30 20.25
N ALA A 80 -7.38 -26.61 21.41
CA ALA A 80 -7.39 -27.94 21.97
C ALA A 80 -8.71 -28.22 22.71
N ARG A 81 -8.94 -29.49 23.06
CA ARG A 81 -10.11 -29.89 23.86
C ARG A 81 -10.04 -29.41 25.32
N SER A 82 -8.86 -29.05 25.81
CA SER A 82 -8.64 -28.51 27.15
C SER A 82 -7.84 -27.21 27.09
N ALA A 83 -8.06 -26.32 28.07
CA ALA A 83 -7.31 -25.07 28.19
C ALA A 83 -5.80 -25.31 28.32
N THR A 84 -5.40 -26.26 29.18
CA THR A 84 -4.00 -26.65 29.37
C THR A 84 -3.36 -27.13 28.07
N GLY A 85 -4.09 -27.92 27.26
CA GLY A 85 -3.60 -28.38 25.97
C GLY A 85 -3.40 -27.25 24.97
N ALA A 86 -4.32 -26.27 24.95
CA ALA A 86 -4.24 -25.12 24.05
C ALA A 86 -3.05 -24.22 24.41
N VAL A 87 -2.84 -23.97 25.72
CA VAL A 87 -1.70 -23.20 26.23
C VAL A 87 -0.39 -23.90 25.92
N ALA A 88 -0.23 -25.17 26.29
CA ALA A 88 1.02 -25.90 26.07
C ALA A 88 1.40 -26.01 24.57
N ALA A 89 0.41 -26.23 23.69
CA ALA A 89 0.64 -26.22 22.25
C ALA A 89 1.06 -24.83 21.74
N GLY A 90 0.45 -23.77 22.30
CA GLY A 90 0.82 -22.38 22.02
C GLY A 90 2.23 -22.03 22.47
N GLU A 91 2.64 -22.41 23.68
CA GLU A 91 4.00 -22.17 24.20
C GLU A 91 5.07 -22.81 23.30
N LEU A 92 4.84 -24.06 22.85
CA LEU A 92 5.74 -24.73 21.91
C LEU A 92 5.81 -24.01 20.56
N ALA A 93 4.67 -23.52 20.06
CA ALA A 93 4.63 -22.76 18.82
C ALA A 93 5.33 -21.40 18.96
N VAL A 94 5.13 -20.69 20.08
CA VAL A 94 5.84 -19.44 20.40
C VAL A 94 7.35 -19.66 20.45
N ALA A 95 7.82 -20.75 21.08
CA ALA A 95 9.24 -21.08 21.13
C ALA A 95 9.84 -21.29 19.74
N ARG A 96 9.10 -21.94 18.81
CA ARG A 96 9.52 -22.10 17.42
C ARG A 96 9.58 -20.76 16.67
N VAL A 97 8.57 -19.91 16.85
CA VAL A 97 8.54 -18.57 16.25
C VAL A 97 9.69 -17.72 16.76
N ALA A 98 9.94 -17.69 18.06
CA ALA A 98 11.05 -16.96 18.66
C ALA A 98 12.41 -17.46 18.16
N ALA A 99 12.60 -18.79 18.07
CA ALA A 99 13.82 -19.38 17.53
C ALA A 99 14.04 -19.02 16.04
N ALA A 100 12.98 -19.05 15.23
CA ALA A 100 13.05 -18.67 13.82
C ALA A 100 13.44 -17.19 13.66
N LEU A 101 12.80 -16.29 14.41
CA LEU A 101 13.12 -14.86 14.41
C LEU A 101 14.57 -14.60 14.86
N ALA A 102 15.04 -15.31 15.90
CA ALA A 102 16.42 -15.21 16.36
C ALA A 102 17.41 -15.67 15.28
N SER A 103 17.10 -16.76 14.56
CA SER A 103 17.93 -17.26 13.45
C SER A 103 18.00 -16.29 12.27
N SER A 104 16.98 -15.44 12.09
CA SER A 104 16.95 -14.36 11.11
C SER A 104 17.68 -13.08 11.56
N GLY A 105 18.33 -13.12 12.73
CA GLY A 105 19.17 -12.03 13.23
C GLY A 105 18.43 -11.01 14.10
N VAL A 106 17.26 -11.35 14.64
CA VAL A 106 16.60 -10.57 15.71
C VAL A 106 17.25 -10.93 17.04
N SER A 107 17.60 -9.94 17.87
CA SER A 107 18.13 -10.22 19.21
C SER A 107 17.03 -10.81 20.09
N ALA A 108 17.37 -11.76 20.96
CA ALA A 108 16.41 -12.29 21.94
C ALA A 108 15.86 -11.19 22.87
N ALA A 109 16.63 -10.11 23.11
CA ALA A 109 16.18 -8.96 23.89
C ALA A 109 15.11 -8.11 23.16
N ASP A 110 15.03 -8.20 21.84
CA ASP A 110 14.05 -7.50 21.01
C ASP A 110 12.76 -8.31 20.82
N ILE A 111 12.72 -9.54 21.35
CA ILE A 111 11.57 -10.45 21.29
C ILE A 111 10.94 -10.49 22.67
N THR A 112 9.68 -10.10 22.75
CA THR A 112 8.88 -10.15 23.98
C THR A 112 7.66 -11.02 23.76
N THR A 113 7.34 -11.87 24.73
CA THR A 113 6.18 -12.75 24.68
C THR A 113 5.24 -12.41 25.83
N GLU A 114 3.97 -12.22 25.52
CA GLU A 114 2.94 -11.96 26.53
C GLU A 114 2.29 -13.25 27.03
N ALA A 115 1.67 -13.18 28.21
CA ALA A 115 0.92 -14.30 28.76
C ALA A 115 -0.26 -14.67 27.82
N PRO A 116 -0.59 -15.96 27.68
CA PRO A 116 -1.67 -16.37 26.81
C PRO A 116 -3.03 -15.85 27.27
N PHE A 117 -3.83 -15.42 26.30
CA PHE A 117 -5.27 -15.27 26.47
C PHE A 117 -5.96 -16.58 26.09
N VAL A 118 -6.87 -17.08 26.93
CA VAL A 118 -7.60 -18.33 26.68
C VAL A 118 -9.10 -18.07 26.64
N GLN A 119 -9.77 -18.54 25.58
CA GLN A 119 -11.21 -18.46 25.43
C GLN A 119 -11.83 -19.83 25.17
N ALA A 120 -13.00 -20.07 25.76
CA ALA A 120 -13.78 -21.27 25.48
C ALA A 120 -14.51 -21.10 24.13
N ARG A 121 -14.29 -22.04 23.21
CA ARG A 121 -15.01 -22.06 21.93
C ARG A 121 -16.36 -22.75 22.12
N GLN A 122 -17.41 -21.96 21.97
CA GLN A 122 -18.79 -22.43 22.04
C GLN A 122 -19.36 -22.57 20.63
N GLU A 123 -19.93 -23.73 20.33
CA GLU A 123 -20.62 -23.95 19.05
C GLU A 123 -22.09 -24.27 19.31
N ARG A 124 -22.93 -23.89 18.34
CA ARG A 124 -24.32 -24.34 18.27
C ARG A 124 -24.39 -25.41 17.19
N ARG A 125 -24.89 -26.59 17.54
CA ARG A 125 -25.32 -27.58 16.55
C ARG A 125 -26.78 -27.35 16.21
N LEU A 126 -27.07 -27.26 14.92
CA LEU A 126 -28.45 -27.28 14.43
C LEU A 126 -28.86 -28.75 14.29
N LEU A 127 -29.80 -29.20 15.11
CA LEU A 127 -30.36 -30.55 15.03
C LEU A 127 -31.86 -30.44 14.81
N ALA A 128 -32.33 -30.99 13.70
CA ALA A 128 -33.75 -31.18 13.37
C ALA A 128 -34.66 -29.98 13.75
N ALA A 129 -34.34 -28.78 13.25
CA ALA A 129 -35.10 -27.55 13.44
C ALA A 129 -35.18 -27.01 14.89
N SER A 130 -34.33 -27.46 15.81
CA SER A 130 -34.18 -26.86 17.14
C SER A 130 -32.74 -26.45 17.43
N TRP A 131 -32.57 -25.33 18.16
CA TRP A 131 -31.27 -24.88 18.62
C TRP A 131 -30.94 -25.55 19.95
N GLU A 132 -29.87 -26.35 19.99
CA GLU A 132 -29.34 -26.83 21.27
C GLU A 132 -28.71 -25.67 22.08
N PRO A 133 -28.65 -25.79 23.42
CA PRO A 133 -27.83 -24.91 24.25
C PRO A 133 -26.38 -24.90 23.77
N ARG A 134 -25.71 -23.74 23.86
CA ARG A 134 -24.28 -23.62 23.54
C ARG A 134 -23.47 -24.56 24.43
N ARG A 135 -22.71 -25.47 23.82
CA ARG A 135 -21.77 -26.35 24.53
C ARG A 135 -20.34 -25.89 24.27
N VAL A 136 -19.47 -26.02 25.26
CA VAL A 136 -18.04 -25.79 25.10
C VAL A 136 -17.45 -27.00 24.38
N HIS A 137 -16.86 -26.78 23.21
CA HIS A 137 -16.25 -27.84 22.40
C HIS A 137 -14.73 -27.94 22.60
N GLY A 138 -14.13 -26.86 23.08
CA GLY A 138 -12.71 -26.77 23.40
C GLY A 138 -12.32 -25.35 23.78
N TYR A 139 -11.03 -25.10 23.74
CA TYR A 139 -10.41 -23.86 24.16
C TYR A 139 -9.44 -23.41 23.09
N GLU A 140 -9.44 -22.11 22.84
CA GLU A 140 -8.49 -21.44 21.98
C GLU A 140 -7.60 -20.57 22.85
N ALA A 141 -6.29 -20.72 22.70
CA ALA A 141 -5.29 -19.92 23.38
C ALA A 141 -4.55 -19.08 22.35
N ALA A 142 -4.43 -17.78 22.60
CA ALA A 142 -3.68 -16.84 21.78
C ALA A 142 -2.49 -16.29 22.56
N HIS A 143 -1.30 -16.40 21.99
CA HIS A 143 -0.08 -15.78 22.52
C HIS A 143 0.34 -14.64 21.60
N LEU A 144 0.88 -13.57 22.17
CA LEU A 144 1.44 -12.46 21.41
C LEU A 144 2.97 -12.51 21.48
N VAL A 145 3.61 -12.41 20.32
CA VAL A 145 5.05 -12.26 20.17
C VAL A 145 5.30 -10.89 19.55
N THR A 146 5.85 -9.98 20.34
CA THR A 146 6.18 -8.63 19.90
C THR A 146 7.67 -8.55 19.61
N VAL A 147 8.00 -8.04 18.42
CA VAL A 147 9.37 -7.90 17.93
C VAL A 147 9.66 -6.45 17.60
N MET A 148 10.79 -5.94 18.10
CA MET A 148 11.35 -4.67 17.66
C MET A 148 12.35 -4.90 16.52
N VAL A 149 12.08 -4.32 15.36
CA VAL A 149 12.90 -4.50 14.15
C VAL A 149 13.64 -3.20 13.85
N THR A 150 14.95 -3.17 14.09
CA THR A 150 15.83 -2.02 13.82
C THR A 150 16.17 -1.83 12.33
N ARG A 151 15.91 -2.84 11.50
CA ARG A 151 16.11 -2.80 10.04
C ARG A 151 14.77 -2.97 9.34
N PRO A 152 14.02 -1.88 9.05
CA PRO A 152 12.68 -1.98 8.44
C PRO A 152 12.63 -2.79 7.14
N GLY A 153 13.71 -2.79 6.35
CA GLY A 153 13.81 -3.60 5.12
C GLY A 153 13.75 -5.12 5.35
N MET A 154 13.95 -5.60 6.58
CA MET A 154 13.89 -7.02 6.94
C MET A 154 12.48 -7.48 7.34
N VAL A 155 11.52 -6.58 7.51
CA VAL A 155 10.20 -6.91 8.07
C VAL A 155 9.47 -7.99 7.26
N GLY A 156 9.51 -7.92 5.92
CA GLY A 156 8.88 -8.93 5.06
C GLY A 156 9.46 -10.33 5.29
N HIS A 157 10.80 -10.44 5.32
CA HIS A 157 11.48 -11.71 5.60
C HIS A 157 11.13 -12.25 6.99
N LEU A 158 11.07 -11.39 8.02
CA LEU A 158 10.71 -11.80 9.37
C LEU A 158 9.26 -12.30 9.47
N ILE A 159 8.34 -11.69 8.72
CA ILE A 159 6.96 -12.16 8.63
C ILE A 159 6.91 -13.57 8.02
N ASP A 160 7.60 -13.79 6.90
CA ASP A 160 7.61 -15.10 6.25
C ASP A 160 8.18 -16.20 7.18
N GLN A 161 9.25 -15.88 7.92
CA GLN A 161 9.86 -16.80 8.87
C GLN A 161 8.95 -17.09 10.07
N ALA A 162 8.30 -16.07 10.63
CA ALA A 162 7.37 -16.23 11.75
C ALA A 162 6.15 -17.08 11.34
N VAL A 163 5.57 -16.82 10.17
CA VAL A 163 4.43 -17.59 9.64
C VAL A 163 4.86 -19.03 9.35
N GLY A 164 6.01 -19.25 8.71
CA GLY A 164 6.57 -20.58 8.47
C GLY A 164 6.84 -21.37 9.77
N ALA A 165 7.12 -20.67 10.87
CA ALA A 165 7.36 -21.26 12.19
C ALA A 165 6.07 -21.49 13.02
N GLY A 166 4.91 -20.99 12.56
CA GLY A 166 3.61 -21.24 13.18
C GLY A 166 2.88 -20.01 13.73
N ALA A 167 3.30 -18.78 13.40
CA ALA A 167 2.48 -17.60 13.65
C ALA A 167 1.21 -17.65 12.78
N THR A 168 0.04 -17.48 13.39
CA THR A 168 -1.26 -17.56 12.69
C THR A 168 -1.68 -16.22 12.11
N ARG A 169 -1.30 -15.11 12.76
CA ARG A 169 -1.67 -13.75 12.33
C ARG A 169 -0.54 -12.75 12.58
N VAL A 170 -0.53 -11.71 11.74
CA VAL A 170 0.27 -10.49 11.93
C VAL A 170 -0.70 -9.36 12.24
N MET A 171 -0.55 -8.70 13.39
CA MET A 171 -1.53 -7.73 13.89
C MET A 171 -1.14 -6.28 13.62
N VAL A 172 0.11 -5.92 13.91
CA VAL A 172 0.56 -4.52 13.91
C VAL A 172 1.93 -4.45 13.27
N VAL A 173 2.11 -3.46 12.38
CA VAL A 173 3.40 -3.05 11.82
C VAL A 173 3.47 -1.54 11.99
N GLU A 174 4.01 -1.09 13.12
CA GLU A 174 4.07 0.32 13.47
C GLU A 174 5.51 0.83 13.38
N ALA A 175 5.69 1.89 12.60
CA ALA A 175 6.94 2.66 12.59
C ALA A 175 7.08 3.40 13.93
N VAL A 176 8.09 3.03 14.71
CA VAL A 176 8.41 3.75 15.94
C VAL A 176 9.32 4.90 15.54
N GLY A 177 8.73 6.09 15.35
CA GLY A 177 9.48 7.31 15.16
C GLY A 177 10.13 7.74 16.46
N THR A 178 11.44 7.97 16.46
CA THR A 178 12.10 8.78 17.49
C THR A 178 11.59 10.21 17.34
N GLY A 179 10.48 10.53 18.01
CA GLY A 179 10.06 11.91 18.20
C GLY A 179 11.20 12.67 18.85
N GLY A 180 11.77 13.62 18.12
CA GLY A 180 12.74 14.56 18.68
C GLY A 180 12.08 15.30 19.83
N ILE A 181 12.62 15.09 21.03
CA ILE A 181 12.38 15.97 22.19
C ILE A 181 13.29 17.18 22.02
#